data_AF-A0A7Y9TSZ8-F1
#
_entry.id   AF-A0A7Y9TSZ8-F1
#
_cell.length_a   1.000
_cell.length_b   1.000
_cell.length_c   1.000
_cell.angle_alpha   90.00
_cell.angle_beta   90.00
_cell.angle_gamma   90.00
#
_symmetry.space_group_name_H-M   'P 1'
#
loop_
_entity.id
_entity.type
_entity.pdbx_description
1 polymer ?
#
loop_
_entity_poly.entity_id
_entity_poly.type
_entity_poly.pdbx_seq_one_letter_code
_entity_poly.pdbx_strand_id
1 'polypeptide(L)'
;MTVFEAEVIDIRERSRNGRHQRWQMLLDRTAFSPIATSGTLEAVSPSGARLQVPVLGIVVEGEEIWHLVDKPLAAGTPVTGSVNDSDAIAG
;
A
#
# COMPACT_ATOMS: atom_id res chain seq x y z
N MET A 1 13.73 8.83 -2.97
CA MET A 1 12.37 8.60 -2.43
C MET A 1 11.40 9.04 -3.49
N THR A 2 10.55 8.13 -3.94
CA THR A 2 9.58 8.37 -5.01
C THR A 2 8.20 8.62 -4.41
N VAL A 3 7.50 9.68 -4.82
CA VAL A 3 6.15 10.02 -4.33
C VAL A 3 5.15 10.00 -5.47
N PHE A 4 3.95 9.49 -5.23
CA PHE A 4 2.88 9.42 -6.21
C PHE A 4 1.50 9.60 -5.57
N GLU A 5 0.52 9.99 -6.38
CA GLU A 5 -0.89 10.03 -5.99
C GLU A 5 -1.63 8.84 -6.63
N ALA A 6 -2.59 8.28 -5.91
CA ALA A 6 -3.40 7.16 -6.36
C ALA A 6 -4.75 7.12 -5.64
N GLU A 7 -5.62 6.22 -6.09
CA GLU A 7 -6.87 5.89 -5.43
C GLU A 7 -6.92 4.39 -5.12
N VAL A 8 -7.46 4.03 -3.95
CA VAL A 8 -7.73 2.63 -3.63
C VAL A 8 -8.91 2.14 -4.46
N ILE A 9 -8.72 1.11 -5.27
CA ILE A 9 -9.77 0.57 -6.14
C ILE A 9 -10.36 -0.75 -5.64
N ASP A 10 -9.59 -1.53 -4.86
CA ASP A 10 -10.10 -2.77 -4.26
C ASP A 10 -9.37 -3.15 -2.97
N ILE A 11 -10.06 -3.91 -2.11
CA ILE A 11 -9.51 -4.50 -0.89
C ILE A 11 -10.00 -5.93 -0.69
N ARG A 12 -9.11 -6.81 -0.23
CA ARG A 12 -9.47 -8.18 0.13
C ARG A 12 -8.67 -8.70 1.31
N GLU A 13 -9.29 -9.56 2.11
CA GLU A 13 -8.60 -10.24 3.21
C GLU A 13 -7.65 -11.29 2.63
N ARG A 14 -6.37 -11.24 3.01
CA ARG A 14 -5.38 -12.24 2.61
C ARG A 14 -5.29 -13.36 3.63
N SER A 15 -5.25 -13.02 4.91
CA SER A 15 -5.21 -14.00 5.99
C SER A 15 -5.64 -13.39 7.33
N ARG A 16 -6.03 -14.25 8.26
CA ARG A 16 -6.34 -13.90 9.64
C ARG A 16 -5.81 -14.96 10.59
N ASN A 17 -4.86 -14.57 11.42
CA ASN A 17 -4.25 -15.41 12.43
C ASN A 17 -4.53 -14.78 13.80
N GLY A 18 -5.63 -15.19 14.43
CA GLY A 18 -6.08 -14.62 15.70
C GLY A 18 -6.38 -13.12 15.58
N ARG A 19 -5.60 -12.28 16.28
CA ARG A 19 -5.74 -10.82 16.25
C ARG A 19 -5.02 -10.13 15.10
N HIS A 20 -4.13 -10.84 14.39
CA HIS A 20 -3.43 -10.29 13.25
C HIS A 20 -4.19 -10.59 11.96
N GLN A 21 -4.58 -9.55 11.24
CA GLN A 21 -5.26 -9.65 9.97
C GLN A 21 -4.40 -9.01 8.90
N ARG A 22 -4.16 -9.72 7.81
CA ARG A 22 -3.46 -9.21 6.65
C ARG A 22 -4.44 -8.94 5.53
N TRP A 23 -4.31 -7.77 4.94
CA TRP A 23 -5.13 -7.31 3.84
C TRP A 23 -4.27 -7.09 2.60
N GLN A 24 -4.90 -7.23 1.45
CA GLN A 24 -4.37 -6.81 0.15
C GLN A 24 -5.20 -5.61 -0.32
N MET A 25 -4.51 -4.58 -0.80
CA MET A 25 -5.11 -3.35 -1.30
C MET A 25 -4.58 -3.06 -2.70
N LEU A 26 -5.49 -2.85 -3.65
CA LEU A 26 -5.18 -2.51 -5.03
C LEU A 26 -5.36 -1.01 -5.25
N LEU A 27 -4.45 -0.40 -5.99
CA LEU A 27 -4.48 1.01 -6.36
C LEU A 27 -4.67 1.14 -7.87
N ASP A 28 -5.27 2.24 -8.33
CA ASP A 28 -5.42 2.55 -9.76
C ASP A 28 -4.06 2.72 -10.48
N ARG A 29 -3.05 3.15 -9.72
CA ARG A 29 -1.65 3.25 -10.13
C ARG A 29 -0.74 3.12 -8.93
N THR A 30 0.51 2.74 -9.17
CA THR A 30 1.50 2.63 -8.09
C THR A 30 2.93 2.77 -8.60
N ALA A 31 3.79 3.34 -7.75
CA ALA A 31 5.24 3.30 -7.95
C ALA A 31 5.91 2.15 -7.17
N PHE A 32 5.15 1.41 -6.34
CA PHE A 32 5.67 0.21 -5.69
C PHE A 32 5.92 -0.88 -6.73
N SER A 33 6.94 -1.70 -6.47
CA SER A 33 7.28 -2.83 -7.33
C SER A 33 7.78 -4.00 -6.47
N PRO A 34 7.93 -5.21 -7.03
CA PRO A 34 8.55 -6.33 -6.32
C PRO A 34 9.96 -6.04 -5.77
N ILE A 35 10.65 -5.03 -6.33
CA ILE A 35 12.00 -4.62 -5.92
C ILE A 35 11.94 -3.44 -4.94
N ALA A 36 10.94 -2.56 -5.08
CA ALA A 36 10.74 -1.39 -4.23
C ALA A 36 9.43 -1.55 -3.43
N THR A 37 9.50 -2.35 -2.37
CA THR A 37 8.33 -2.73 -1.55
C THR A 37 8.16 -1.85 -0.30
N SER A 38 9.24 -1.22 0.13
CA SER A 38 9.31 -0.42 1.35
C SER A 38 8.71 0.97 1.15
N GLY A 39 7.69 1.33 1.93
CA GLY A 39 7.06 2.64 1.83
C GLY A 39 5.77 2.79 2.64
N THR A 40 5.09 3.91 2.47
CA THR A 40 3.83 4.22 3.16
C THR A 40 2.81 4.83 2.23
N LEU A 41 1.53 4.59 2.52
CA LEU A 41 0.38 5.27 1.92
C LEU A 41 -0.22 6.20 2.97
N GLU A 42 -0.38 7.48 2.64
CA GLU A 42 -1.05 8.46 3.48
C GLU A 42 -2.42 8.80 2.89
N ALA A 43 -3.47 8.79 3.71
CA ALA A 43 -4.78 9.32 3.38
C ALA A 43 -5.14 10.47 4.33
N VAL A 44 -5.80 11.49 3.79
CA VAL A 44 -6.30 12.62 4.58
C VAL A 44 -7.83 12.53 4.63
N SER A 45 -8.40 12.45 5.82
CA SER A 45 -9.85 12.46 5.98
C SER A 45 -10.42 13.86 5.67
N PRO A 46 -11.74 13.98 5.42
CA PRO A 46 -12.39 15.29 5.29
C PRO A 46 -12.22 16.21 6.51
N SER A 47 -11.98 15.64 7.69
CA SER A 47 -11.69 16.40 8.92
C SER A 47 -10.23 16.82 9.05
N GLY A 48 -9.36 16.47 8.10
CA GLY A 48 -7.93 16.75 8.10
C GLY A 48 -7.08 15.76 8.90
N ALA A 49 -7.68 14.69 9.43
CA ALA A 49 -6.92 13.64 10.11
C ALA A 49 -6.10 12.85 9.09
N ARG A 50 -4.82 12.63 9.39
CA ARG A 50 -3.92 11.85 8.54
C ARG A 50 -3.85 10.41 9.02
N LEU A 51 -4.10 9.49 8.11
CA LEU A 51 -3.94 8.06 8.31
C LEU A 51 -2.75 7.59 7.50
N GLN A 52 -1.74 7.04 8.18
CA GLN A 52 -0.57 6.47 7.54
C GLN A 52 -0.65 4.94 7.61
N VAL A 53 -0.53 4.31 6.45
CA VAL A 53 -0.59 2.85 6.28
C VAL A 53 0.74 2.37 5.73
N PRO A 54 1.55 1.65 6.53
CA PRO A 54 2.76 1.01 6.04
C PRO A 54 2.46 -0.06 5.00
N VAL A 55 3.21 -0.07 3.90
CA VAL A 55 3.20 -1.18 2.94
C VAL A 55 4.19 -2.23 3.44
N LEU A 56 3.70 -3.44 3.64
CA LEU A 56 4.43 -4.54 4.29
C LEU A 56 4.98 -5.54 3.29
N GLY A 57 4.62 -5.38 2.01
CA GLY A 57 5.06 -6.23 0.92
C GLY A 57 4.18 -6.04 -0.30
N ILE A 58 4.64 -6.58 -1.42
CA ILE A 58 3.97 -6.54 -2.72
C ILE A 58 3.67 -7.95 -3.18
N VAL A 59 2.46 -8.15 -3.68
CA VAL A 59 2.03 -9.38 -4.35
C VAL A 59 1.64 -9.04 -5.78
N VAL A 60 2.24 -9.74 -6.74
CA VAL A 60 1.92 -9.56 -8.16
C VAL A 60 0.99 -10.68 -8.60
N GLU A 61 -0.16 -10.31 -9.16
CA GLU A 61 -1.15 -11.23 -9.71
C GLU A 61 -1.52 -10.77 -11.12
N GLY A 62 -0.93 -11.39 -12.14
CA GLY A 62 -1.05 -10.90 -13.51
C GLY A 62 -0.39 -9.53 -13.66
N GLU A 63 -1.16 -8.54 -14.10
CA GLU A 63 -0.72 -7.14 -14.23
C GLU A 63 -1.00 -6.31 -12.96
N GLU A 64 -1.67 -6.89 -11.97
CA GLU A 64 -2.05 -6.18 -10.75
C GLU A 64 -0.96 -6.24 -9.68
N ILE A 65 -0.78 -5.10 -9.00
CA ILE A 65 0.14 -4.95 -7.87
C ILE A 65 -0.68 -4.76 -6.60
N TRP A 66 -0.75 -5.81 -5.80
CA TRP A 66 -1.46 -5.82 -4.53
C TRP A 66 -0.53 -5.47 -3.37
N HIS A 67 -0.91 -4.45 -2.60
CA HIS A 67 -0.15 -3.94 -1.45
C HIS A 67 -0.60 -4.66 -0.19
N LEU A 68 0.33 -5.33 0.50
CA LEU A 68 0.04 -5.98 1.78
C LEU A 68 0.05 -4.95 2.90
N VAL A 69 -1.03 -4.89 3.68
CA VAL A 69 -1.20 -3.95 4.79
C VAL A 69 -1.91 -4.61 5.97
N ASP A 70 -1.76 -4.05 7.17
CA ASP A 70 -2.49 -4.51 8.38
C ASP A 70 -3.85 -3.85 8.53
N LYS A 71 -3.99 -2.60 8.05
CA LYS A 71 -5.21 -1.81 8.14
C LYS A 71 -5.50 -1.21 6.76
N PRO A 72 -6.46 -1.76 6.01
CA PRO A 72 -6.77 -1.28 4.68
C PRO A 72 -7.46 0.08 4.77
N LEU A 73 -7.29 0.87 3.72
CA LEU A 73 -8.15 2.03 3.45
C LEU A 73 -9.31 1.54 2.57
N ALA A 74 -10.47 2.20 2.67
CA ALA A 74 -11.62 1.81 1.87
C ALA A 74 -11.38 2.10 0.38
N ALA A 75 -11.99 1.32 -0.51
CA ALA A 75 -12.05 1.68 -1.92
C ALA A 75 -12.68 3.08 -2.11
N GLY A 76 -12.18 3.84 -3.08
CA GLY A 76 -12.49 5.26 -3.27
C GLY A 76 -11.66 6.22 -2.41
N THR A 77 -10.74 5.72 -1.58
CA THR A 77 -9.89 6.59 -0.74
C THR A 77 -8.72 7.12 -1.57
N PRO A 78 -8.57 8.44 -1.74
CA PRO A 78 -7.37 9.02 -2.33
C PRO A 78 -6.18 8.89 -1.38
N VAL A 79 -5.01 8.56 -1.93
CA VAL A 79 -3.78 8.36 -1.17
C VAL A 79 -2.59 9.05 -1.80
N THR A 80 -1.64 9.46 -0.97
CA THR A 80 -0.28 9.82 -1.38
C THR A 80 0.65 8.69 -0.97
N GLY A 81 1.25 8.03 -1.95
CA GLY A 81 2.24 6.98 -1.74
C GLY A 81 3.66 7.54 -1.69
N SER A 82 4.47 7.03 -0.77
CA SER A 82 5.91 7.30 -0.67
C SER A 82 6.67 5.99 -0.68
N VAL A 83 7.53 5.80 -1.68
CA VAL A 83 8.38 4.62 -1.86
C VAL A 83 9.82 4.97 -1.51
N ASN A 84 10.42 4.15 -0.66
CA ASN A 84 11.82 4.27 -0.30
C ASN A 84 12.66 3.52 -1.35
N ASP A 85 13.50 4.23 -2.09
CA ASP A 85 14.33 3.64 -3.16
C ASP A 85 15.55 2.86 -2.62
N SER A 86 15.65 2.67 -1.29
CA SER A 86 16.89 2.26 -0.62
C SER A 86 17.13 0.74 -0.50
N ASP A 87 16.41 -0.12 -1.23
CA ASP A 87 16.72 -1.57 -1.27
C ASP A 87 17.79 -1.95 -2.32
N ALA A 88 18.50 -0.97 -2.90
CA ALA A 88 19.54 -1.22 -3.90
C ALA A 88 20.95 -1.55 -3.34
N ILE A 89 21.17 -1.66 -2.03
CA ILE A 89 22.53 -1.92 -1.50
C ILE A 89 22.52 -2.93 -0.34
N ALA A 90 22.32 -4.20 -0.68
CA ALA A 90 22.93 -5.31 0.05
C ALA A 90 23.21 -6.43 -0.95
N GLY A 91 24.26 -6.21 -1.76
CA GLY A 91 24.96 -7.27 -2.48
C GLY A 91 25.92 -8.00 -1.57
#